data_AF-A0A4D6T013-F1
#
_entry.id   AF-A0A4D6T013-F1
#
_cell.length_a   1.000
_cell.length_b   1.000
_cell.length_c   1.000
_cell.angle_alpha   90.00
_cell.angle_beta   90.00
_cell.angle_gamma   90.00
#
_symmetry.space_group_name_H-M   'P 1'
#
loop_
_entity.id
_entity.type
_entity.pdbx_description
1 polymer ?
#
loop_
_entity_poly.entity_id
_entity_poly.type
_entity_poly.pdbx_seq_one_letter_code
_entity_poly.pdbx_strand_id
1 'polypeptide(L)' 'DGFISSEELQSALCKLGLLDEQCGKDCKSMINVYDTNSDGKLDFEEFKNMMLHSDSQIA' A
#
# COMPACT_ATOMS: atom_id res chain seq x y z
N ASP A 1 13.34 4.80 -7.81
CA ASP A 1 12.86 6.15 -8.16
C ASP A 1 12.32 6.92 -6.94
N GLY A 2 12.25 6.29 -5.75
CA GLY A 2 11.75 6.95 -4.54
C GLY A 2 10.24 6.78 -4.35
N PHE A 3 9.60 6.01 -5.24
CA PHE A 3 8.20 5.67 -5.21
C PHE A 3 8.05 4.16 -5.03
N ILE A 4 6.84 3.73 -4.70
CA ILE A 4 6.43 2.34 -4.59
C ILE A 4 5.36 2.10 -5.66
N SER A 5 5.63 1.18 -6.58
CA SER A 5 4.63 0.73 -7.56
C SER A 5 3.60 -0.23 -6.95
N SER A 6 2.54 -0.55 -7.69
CA SER A 6 1.56 -1.58 -7.30
C SER A 6 2.19 -2.93 -6.97
N GLU A 7 3.18 -3.34 -7.74
CA GLU A 7 3.86 -4.64 -7.60
C GLU A 7 4.81 -4.64 -6.39
N GLU A 8 5.50 -3.52 -6.16
CA GLU A 8 6.38 -3.33 -5.01
C GLU A 8 5.57 -3.24 -3.71
N LEU A 9 4.44 -2.55 -3.74
CA LEU A 9 3.50 -2.46 -2.64
C LEU A 9 2.98 -3.85 -2.27
N GLN A 10 2.53 -4.63 -3.26
CA GLN A 10 2.05 -5.99 -3.07
C GLN A 10 3.13 -6.85 -2.41
N SER A 11 4.35 -6.80 -2.94
CA SER A 11 5.47 -7.56 -2.38
C SER A 11 5.81 -7.14 -0.94
N ALA A 12 5.78 -5.84 -0.63
CA ALA A 12 6.03 -5.34 0.71
C ALA A 12 4.95 -5.78 1.70
N LEU A 13 3.68 -5.66 1.32
CA LEU A 13 2.54 -6.04 2.15
C LEU A 13 2.45 -7.56 2.39
N CYS A 14 2.74 -8.38 1.38
CA CYS A 14 2.86 -9.83 1.55
C CYS A 14 4.01 -10.20 2.50
N LYS A 15 5.18 -9.56 2.36
CA LYS A 15 6.34 -9.80 3.26
C LYS A 15 6.08 -9.40 4.70
N LEU A 16 5.25 -8.37 4.91
CA LEU A 16 4.84 -7.91 6.24
C LEU A 16 3.68 -8.72 6.83
N GLY A 17 3.12 -9.67 6.07
CA GLY A 17 1.94 -10.45 6.49
C GLY A 17 0.65 -9.62 6.60
N LEU A 18 0.64 -8.41 6.03
CA LEU A 18 -0.51 -7.50 6.03
C LEU A 18 -1.49 -7.82 4.88
N LEU A 19 -1.01 -8.47 3.83
CA LEU A 19 -1.82 -9.08 2.79
C LEU A 19 -1.55 -10.59 2.75
N ASP A 20 -2.61 -11.37 2.71
CA ASP A 20 -2.52 -12.80 2.41
C ASP A 20 -2.16 -12.95 0.92
N GLU A 21 -1.28 -13.90 0.55
CA GLU A 21 -0.91 -14.14 -0.86
C GLU A 21 -2.14 -14.48 -1.73
N GLN A 22 -3.19 -14.97 -1.09
CA GLN A 22 -4.48 -15.27 -1.71
C GLN A 22 -5.45 -14.07 -1.76
N CYS A 23 -5.11 -13.00 -1.03
CA CYS A 23 -5.78 -11.71 -1.08
C CYS A 23 -5.24 -10.97 -2.30
N GLY A 24 -5.71 -11.35 -3.48
CA GLY A 24 -5.68 -10.50 -4.68
C GLY A 24 -6.54 -9.24 -4.52
N LYS A 25 -6.48 -8.60 -3.35
CA LYS A 25 -6.96 -7.23 -3.17
C LYS A 25 -6.15 -6.40 -4.12
N ASP A 26 -6.87 -5.84 -5.08
CA ASP A 26 -6.35 -5.02 -6.15
C ASP A 26 -5.45 -3.94 -5.55
N CYS A 27 -4.13 -4.15 -5.58
CA CYS A 27 -3.17 -3.21 -5.00
C CYS A 27 -3.30 -1.84 -5.66
N LYS A 28 -3.81 -1.78 -6.91
CA LYS A 28 -4.22 -0.53 -7.55
C LYS A 28 -5.35 0.18 -6.82
N SER A 29 -6.35 -0.56 -6.33
CA SER A 29 -7.41 0.02 -5.52
C SER A 29 -6.87 0.51 -4.18
N MET A 30 -5.89 -0.18 -3.57
CA MET A 30 -5.23 0.32 -2.36
C MET A 30 -4.40 1.57 -2.64
N ILE A 31 -3.60 1.57 -3.73
CA ILE A 31 -2.85 2.76 -4.15
C ILE A 31 -3.81 3.92 -4.36
N ASN A 32 -4.87 3.75 -5.15
CA ASN A 32 -5.84 4.82 -5.42
C ASN A 32 -6.48 5.44 -4.15
N VAL A 33 -6.52 4.73 -3.02
CA VAL A 33 -7.05 5.28 -1.77
C VAL A 33 -6.07 6.25 -1.10
N TYR A 34 -4.76 6.02 -1.26
CA TYR A 34 -3.70 6.79 -0.59
C TYR A 34 -2.87 7.65 -1.55
N ASP A 35 -2.99 7.40 -2.86
CA ASP A 35 -2.43 8.17 -3.96
C ASP A 35 -3.20 9.50 -4.06
N THR A 36 -2.65 10.49 -3.37
CA THR A 36 -3.29 11.80 -3.21
C THR A 36 -2.97 12.69 -4.40
N ASN A 37 -1.82 12.44 -5.04
CA ASN A 37 -1.33 13.18 -6.19
C ASN A 37 -1.82 12.59 -7.54
N SER A 38 -2.43 11.40 -7.52
CA SER A 38 -2.95 10.64 -8.67
C SER A 38 -1.89 10.29 -9.73
N ASP A 39 -0.65 10.04 -9.31
CA ASP A 39 0.45 9.61 -10.20
C ASP A 39 0.48 8.10 -10.46
N GLY A 40 -0.39 7.35 -9.79
CA GLY A 40 -0.53 5.90 -9.90
C GLY A 40 0.53 5.11 -9.13
N LYS A 41 1.29 5.77 -8.26
CA LYS A 41 2.30 5.20 -7.36
C LYS A 41 2.07 5.75 -5.95
N LEU A 42 2.82 5.22 -4.99
CA LEU A 42 2.90 5.81 -3.65
C LEU A 42 4.27 6.41 -3.45
N ASP A 43 4.32 7.69 -3.09
CA ASP A 43 5.53 8.28 -2.54
C ASP A 43 5.74 7.85 -1.07
N PHE A 44 6.86 8.28 -0.49
CA PHE A 44 7.20 7.94 0.89
C PHE A 44 6.18 8.43 1.92
N GLU A 45 5.60 9.63 1.74
CA GLU A 45 4.61 10.19 2.65
C GLU A 45 3.27 9.48 2.51
N GLU A 46 2.85 9.17 1.29
CA GLU A 46 1.61 8.43 1.01
C GLU A 46 1.68 7.00 1.57
N PHE A 47 2.81 6.32 1.36
CA PHE A 47 3.05 4.99 1.93
C PHE A 47 3.07 5.01 3.46
N LYS A 48 3.72 6.00 4.07
CA LYS A 48 3.74 6.18 5.52
C LYS A 48 2.33 6.40 6.07
N ASN A 49 1.52 7.23 5.42
CA ASN A 49 0.13 7.43 5.80
C ASN A 49 -0.67 6.13 5.72
N MET A 50 -0.48 5.33 4.66
CA MET A 50 -1.10 4.01 4.54
C MET A 50 -0.75 3.11 5.74
N MET A 51 0.55 3.00 6.09
CA MET A 51 0.98 2.15 7.21
C MET A 51 0.43 2.62 8.56
N LEU A 52 0.38 3.93 8.80
CA LEU A 52 -0.17 4.50 10.04
C LEU A 52 -1.67 4.25 10.20
N HIS A 53 -2.43 4.20 9.09
CA HIS A 53 -3.87 3.95 9.14
C HIS A 53 -4.20 2.44 9.19
N SER A 54 -3.29 1.55 8.78
CA SER A 54 -3.50 0.09 8.84
C SER A 54 -3.35 -0.51 10.25
N ASP A 55 -2.56 0.11 11.14
CA ASP A 55 -2.36 -0.39 12.51
C ASP A 55 -3.56 -0.13 13.43
N SER A 56 -4.45 0.81 13.07
CA SER A 56 -5.53 1.25 13.96
C SER A 56 -6.78 0.35 13.99
N GLN A 57 -6.76 -0.81 13.31
CA GLN A 57 -7.87 -1.79 13.35
C GLN A 57 -7.55 -3.08 14.13
N ILE A 58 -6.43 -3.14 14.83
CA ILE A 58 -6.14 -4.20 15.80
C ILE A 58 -6.41 -3.66 17.21
N ALA A 59 -7.69 -3.47 17.55
CA ALA A 59 -8.16 -3.23 18.91
C ALA A 59 -9.38 -4.11 19.19
#